data_AF-A0A9P0D305-F1
#
_entry.id   AF-A0A9P0D305-F1
#
_cell.length_a   1.000
_cell.length_b   1.000
_cell.length_c   1.000
_cell.angle_alpha   90.00
_cell.angle_beta   90.00
_cell.angle_gamma   90.00
#
_symmetry.space_group_name_H-M   'P 1'
#
loop_
_entity.id
_entity.type
_entity.pdbx_description
1 polymer ?
#
loop_
_entity_poly.entity_id
_entity_poly.type
_entity_poly.pdbx_seq_one_letter_code
_entity_poly.pdbx_strand_id
1 'polypeptide(L)'
;MVVSIIYIYRFTMQEQLVIDFAIGMPKPQAVIAVQVYLELIELKKYYSVEYKKYESIGKIIITGKKKKDAPMCAFIPITISEYLDFSLLQTYIRAHNCPLTCLALVGTDSTTVYYQIEEGLVEPDGNLAKNHKLDKQLQLDRELEKHREIIEDAALMEIKANIPAKATTSSDIIMSDSSQQECSHSMNILPGCSGVFMNP
;
A
#
# COMPACT_ATOMS: atom_id res chain seq x y z
N MET A 1 25.72 13.37 -24.89
CA MET A 1 26.61 13.60 -23.74
C MET A 1 25.88 13.97 -22.45
N VAL A 2 24.84 14.82 -22.47
CA VAL A 2 24.13 15.26 -21.24
C VAL A 2 23.42 14.10 -20.52
N VAL A 3 22.84 13.16 -21.28
CA VAL A 3 22.18 11.96 -20.74
C VAL A 3 23.19 11.12 -19.94
N SER A 4 24.35 10.78 -20.50
CA SER A 4 25.36 9.98 -19.79
C SER A 4 25.83 10.62 -18.48
N ILE A 5 25.95 11.94 -18.42
CA ILE A 5 26.33 12.65 -17.17
C ILE A 5 25.24 12.51 -16.12
N ILE A 6 23.97 12.69 -16.47
CA ILE A 6 22.84 12.55 -15.53
C ILE A 6 22.77 11.12 -14.96
N TYR A 7 22.99 10.11 -15.80
CA TYR A 7 22.97 8.71 -15.34
C TYR A 7 24.15 8.37 -14.42
N ILE A 8 25.35 8.90 -14.70
CA ILE A 8 26.52 8.71 -13.84
C ILE A 8 26.30 9.37 -12.48
N TYR A 9 25.76 10.60 -12.44
CA TYR A 9 25.43 11.29 -11.20
C TYR A 9 24.33 10.60 -10.40
N ARG A 10 23.30 10.05 -11.07
CA ARG A 10 22.25 9.29 -10.39
C ARG A 10 22.77 7.97 -9.82
N PHE A 11 23.64 7.29 -10.55
CA PHE A 11 24.27 6.06 -10.10
C PHE A 11 25.18 6.29 -8.87
N THR A 12 26.06 7.29 -8.93
CA THR A 12 26.95 7.63 -7.80
C THR A 12 26.18 8.14 -6.57
N MET A 13 25.10 8.89 -6.76
CA MET A 13 24.24 9.34 -5.66
C MET A 13 23.56 8.16 -4.94
N GLN A 14 23.11 7.14 -5.69
CA GLN A 14 22.50 5.94 -5.11
C GLN A 14 23.50 5.12 -4.30
N GLU A 15 24.75 4.97 -4.78
CA GLU A 15 25.79 4.26 -4.02
C GLU A 15 26.12 4.95 -2.69
N GLN A 16 26.27 6.29 -2.70
CA GLN A 16 26.53 7.03 -1.46
C GLN A 16 25.36 6.92 -0.48
N LEU A 17 24.12 6.96 -0.98
CA LEU A 17 22.93 6.77 -0.15
C LEU A 17 22.89 5.36 0.46
N VAL A 18 23.24 4.33 -0.29
CA VAL A 18 23.32 2.96 0.23
C VAL A 18 24.37 2.84 1.31
N ILE A 19 25.54 3.47 1.12
CA ILE A 19 26.60 3.52 2.15
C ILE A 19 26.07 4.20 3.40
N ASP A 20 25.43 5.36 3.27
CA ASP A 20 24.90 6.12 4.40
C ASP A 20 23.84 5.33 5.17
N PHE A 21 22.95 4.60 4.48
CA PHE A 21 21.97 3.71 5.11
C PHE A 21 22.62 2.49 5.77
N ALA A 22 23.71 1.96 5.21
CA ALA A 22 24.41 0.78 5.71
C ALA A 22 25.28 1.05 6.94
N ILE A 23 25.73 2.29 7.18
CA ILE A 23 26.53 2.61 8.38
C ILE A 23 25.74 2.26 9.65
N GLY A 24 26.24 1.33 10.46
CA GLY A 24 25.62 0.93 11.72
C GLY A 24 24.34 0.09 11.57
N MET A 25 24.03 -0.40 10.37
CA MET A 25 22.84 -1.23 10.10
C MET A 25 23.21 -2.49 9.29
N PRO A 26 22.46 -3.60 9.44
CA PRO A 26 22.63 -4.76 8.59
C PRO A 26 22.39 -4.40 7.11
N LYS A 27 23.27 -4.89 6.22
CA LYS A 27 23.18 -4.64 4.77
C LYS A 27 21.79 -4.95 4.18
N PRO A 28 21.11 -6.07 4.51
CA PRO A 28 19.77 -6.34 3.98
C PRO A 28 18.76 -5.26 4.37
N GLN A 29 18.81 -4.77 5.62
CA GLN A 29 17.92 -3.71 6.11
C GLN A 29 18.18 -2.38 5.41
N ALA A 30 19.45 -2.06 5.14
CA ALA A 30 19.82 -0.85 4.40
C ALA A 30 19.28 -0.89 2.96
N VAL A 31 19.42 -2.03 2.26
CA VAL A 31 18.95 -2.20 0.88
C VAL A 31 17.44 -2.01 0.78
N ILE A 32 16.65 -2.68 1.63
CA ILE A 32 15.18 -2.53 1.59
C ILE A 32 14.73 -1.12 1.97
N ALA A 33 15.44 -0.46 2.89
CA ALA A 33 15.13 0.90 3.28
C ALA A 33 15.43 1.90 2.16
N VAL A 34 16.54 1.73 1.44
CA VAL A 34 16.84 2.54 0.25
C VAL A 34 15.79 2.34 -0.83
N GLN A 35 15.36 1.09 -1.07
CA GLN A 35 14.29 0.81 -2.04
C GLN A 35 13.00 1.57 -1.69
N VAL A 36 12.53 1.46 -0.44
CA VAL A 36 11.32 2.16 0.01
C VAL A 36 11.52 3.69 -0.06
N TYR A 37 12.68 4.20 0.33
CA TYR A 37 12.99 5.63 0.28
C TYR A 37 12.91 6.18 -1.14
N LEU A 38 13.54 5.49 -2.10
CA LEU A 38 13.49 5.86 -3.51
C LEU A 38 12.07 5.75 -4.07
N GLU A 39 11.32 4.73 -3.71
CA GLU A 39 9.93 4.57 -4.15
C GLU A 39 9.05 5.74 -3.66
N LEU A 40 9.21 6.18 -2.41
CA LEU A 40 8.46 7.31 -1.87
C LEU A 40 8.75 8.61 -2.62
N ILE A 41 10.00 8.86 -2.98
CA ILE A 41 10.42 10.09 -3.67
C ILE A 41 10.10 10.03 -5.17
N GLU A 42 10.47 8.94 -5.83
CA GLU A 42 10.47 8.86 -7.29
C GLU A 42 9.14 8.38 -7.86
N LEU A 43 8.48 7.43 -7.21
CA LEU A 43 7.23 6.86 -7.70
C LEU A 43 6.04 7.55 -7.05
N LYS A 44 6.00 7.59 -5.72
CA LYS A 44 4.86 8.14 -4.98
C LYS A 44 4.90 9.66 -4.78
N LYS A 45 6.02 10.31 -5.15
CA LYS A 45 6.20 11.77 -5.15
C LYS A 45 5.86 12.44 -3.80
N TYR A 46 6.34 11.87 -2.70
CA TYR A 46 6.20 12.49 -1.38
C TYR A 46 6.89 13.85 -1.35
N TYR A 47 6.25 14.83 -0.71
CA TYR A 47 6.72 16.22 -0.63
C TYR A 47 8.00 16.35 0.19
N SER A 48 8.08 15.63 1.31
CA SER A 48 9.27 15.53 2.14
C SER A 48 9.44 14.08 2.59
N VAL A 49 10.66 13.56 2.52
CA VAL A 49 11.04 12.21 2.96
C VAL A 49 12.35 12.29 3.72
N GLU A 50 12.33 11.84 4.96
CA GLU A 50 13.47 11.78 5.87
C GLU A 50 13.61 10.34 6.38
N TYR A 51 14.76 9.97 6.92
CA TYR A 51 14.95 8.67 7.54
C TYR A 51 15.72 8.79 8.85
N LYS A 52 15.46 7.87 9.77
CA LYS A 52 16.18 7.79 11.04
C LYS A 52 16.41 6.33 11.40
N LYS A 53 17.60 6.06 11.93
CA LYS A 53 18.00 4.75 12.45
C LYS A 53 17.56 4.66 13.91
N TYR A 54 16.87 3.58 14.24
CA TYR A 54 16.44 3.29 15.59
C TYR A 54 17.15 2.03 16.05
N GLU A 55 18.32 2.22 16.68
CA GLU A 55 19.16 1.13 17.16
C GLU A 55 18.44 0.23 18.19
N SER A 56 17.54 0.82 18.99
CA SER A 56 16.73 0.09 19.98
C SER A 56 15.86 -1.03 19.37
N ILE A 57 15.44 -0.86 18.12
CA ILE A 57 14.63 -1.83 17.37
C ILE A 57 15.38 -2.42 16.18
N GLY A 58 16.63 -2.01 15.95
CA GLY A 58 17.45 -2.44 14.82
C GLY A 58 16.84 -2.13 13.45
N LYS A 59 16.02 -1.07 13.32
CA LYS A 59 15.31 -0.72 12.08
C LYS A 59 15.59 0.72 11.63
N ILE A 60 15.49 0.94 10.33
CA ILE A 60 15.47 2.25 9.71
C ILE A 60 14.00 2.60 9.51
N ILE A 61 13.55 3.72 10.06
CA ILE A 61 12.20 4.23 9.84
C ILE A 61 12.31 5.43 8.93
N ILE A 62 11.52 5.42 7.87
CA ILE A 62 11.45 6.51 6.89
C ILE A 62 10.20 7.30 7.19
N THR A 63 10.31 8.61 7.36
CA THR A 63 9.17 9.49 7.60
C THR A 63 8.91 10.33 6.37
N GLY A 64 7.64 10.55 6.03
CA GLY A 64 7.32 11.40 4.90
C GLY A 64 5.95 12.03 4.93
N LYS A 65 5.83 13.16 4.22
CA LYS A 65 4.57 13.87 4.00
C LYS A 65 4.14 13.78 2.54
N LYS A 66 2.92 13.32 2.29
CA LYS A 66 2.37 13.18 0.91
C LYS A 66 2.11 14.56 0.27
N LYS A 67 1.74 15.55 1.07
CA LYS A 67 1.53 16.96 0.68
C LYS A 67 2.11 17.87 1.77
N LYS A 68 2.29 19.15 1.48
CA LYS A 68 2.85 20.15 2.42
C LYS A 68 2.14 20.14 3.78
N ASP A 69 0.80 20.08 3.77
CA ASP A 69 -0.05 20.14 4.96
C ASP A 69 -0.60 18.77 5.38
N ALA A 70 -0.13 17.68 4.77
CA ALA A 70 -0.54 16.33 5.15
C ALA A 70 0.11 15.88 6.47
N PRO A 71 -0.53 14.96 7.22
CA PRO A 71 0.09 14.34 8.37
C PRO A 71 1.38 13.61 7.97
N MET A 72 2.35 13.61 8.88
CA MET A 72 3.58 12.83 8.73
C MET A 72 3.24 11.34 8.84
N CYS A 73 3.75 10.52 7.92
CA CYS A 73 3.60 9.08 7.96
C CYS A 73 4.97 8.45 8.18
N ALA A 74 5.07 7.51 9.12
CA ALA A 74 6.22 6.64 9.26
C ALA A 74 6.05 5.41 8.37
N PHE A 75 7.13 4.99 7.73
CA PHE A 75 7.24 3.82 6.88
C PHE A 75 8.32 2.92 7.46
N ILE A 76 7.95 1.68 7.77
CA ILE A 76 8.85 0.65 8.31
C ILE A 76 9.12 -0.35 7.18
N PRO A 77 10.33 -0.37 6.59
CA PRO A 77 10.71 -1.34 5.56
C PRO A 77 10.92 -2.72 6.18
N ILE A 78 10.18 -3.70 5.66
CA ILE A 78 10.18 -5.09 6.15
C ILE A 78 10.17 -6.01 4.94
N THR A 79 10.88 -7.14 5.01
CA THR A 79 10.80 -8.15 3.94
C THR A 79 9.56 -9.01 4.11
N ILE A 80 8.97 -9.50 3.01
CA ILE A 80 7.83 -10.45 3.08
C ILE A 80 8.18 -11.77 3.80
N SER A 81 9.47 -12.09 3.91
CA SER A 81 9.98 -13.28 4.60
C SER A 81 10.19 -13.08 6.10
N GLU A 82 10.10 -11.84 6.60
CA GLU A 82 10.32 -11.53 8.01
C GLU A 82 9.08 -11.93 8.83
N TYR A 83 9.32 -12.61 9.96
CA TYR A 83 8.24 -12.97 10.87
C TYR A 83 7.78 -11.74 11.66
N LEU A 84 6.49 -11.45 11.61
CA LEU A 84 5.87 -10.36 12.35
C LEU A 84 4.96 -10.91 13.44
N ASP A 85 5.27 -10.55 14.69
CA ASP A 85 4.36 -10.74 15.80
C ASP A 85 3.73 -9.42 16.24
N PHE A 86 2.67 -9.54 17.03
CA PHE A 86 1.92 -8.40 17.52
C PHE A 86 2.73 -7.49 18.45
N SER A 87 3.63 -8.07 19.25
CA SER A 87 4.49 -7.32 20.16
C SER A 87 5.46 -6.42 19.40
N LEU A 88 6.07 -6.93 18.34
CA LEU A 88 7.00 -6.23 17.47
C LEU A 88 6.29 -5.11 16.70
N LEU A 89 5.09 -5.36 16.20
CA LEU A 89 4.27 -4.32 15.55
C LEU A 89 3.94 -3.18 16.51
N GLN A 90 3.57 -3.50 17.75
CA GLN A 90 3.34 -2.50 18.78
C GLN A 90 4.62 -1.72 19.12
N THR A 91 5.76 -2.40 19.18
CA THR A 91 7.07 -1.75 19.34
C THR A 91 7.34 -0.77 18.21
N TYR A 92 7.00 -1.10 16.95
CA TYR A 92 7.19 -0.20 15.83
C TYR A 92 6.31 1.04 15.90
N ILE A 93 5.01 0.88 16.19
CA ILE A 93 4.08 2.01 16.33
C ILE A 93 4.57 2.98 17.42
N ARG A 94 5.10 2.44 18.53
CA ARG A 94 5.61 3.23 19.67
C ARG A 94 7.02 3.79 19.46
N ALA A 95 7.77 3.33 18.47
CA ALA A 95 9.15 3.75 18.26
C ALA A 95 9.26 5.19 17.70
N HIS A 96 8.19 5.70 17.09
CA HIS A 96 8.18 7.00 16.44
C HIS A 96 7.00 7.86 16.90
N ASN A 97 7.11 9.18 16.75
CA ASN A 97 6.03 10.13 17.10
C ASN A 97 5.16 10.53 15.89
N CYS A 98 5.04 9.67 14.88
CA CYS A 98 4.20 9.94 13.71
C CYS A 98 2.75 9.50 13.96
N PRO A 99 1.75 10.26 13.49
CA PRO A 99 0.34 9.90 13.64
C PRO A 99 -0.04 8.65 12.84
N LEU A 100 0.62 8.41 11.70
CA LEU A 100 0.35 7.28 10.82
C LEU A 100 1.58 6.37 10.76
N THR A 101 1.35 5.07 10.85
CA THR A 101 2.37 4.03 10.73
C THR A 101 2.04 3.15 9.54
N CYS A 102 2.99 2.97 8.64
CA CYS A 102 2.86 2.11 7.47
C CYS A 102 3.96 1.07 7.44
N LEU A 103 3.60 -0.19 7.30
CA LEU A 103 4.51 -1.26 6.93
C LEU A 103 4.73 -1.20 5.42
N ALA A 104 5.98 -1.14 4.99
CA ALA A 104 6.36 -1.27 3.60
C ALA A 104 6.95 -2.67 3.39
N LEU A 105 6.11 -3.61 2.96
CA LEU A 105 6.48 -4.99 2.72
C LEU A 105 7.17 -5.11 1.36
N VAL A 106 8.45 -5.43 1.38
CA VAL A 106 9.30 -5.57 0.21
C VAL A 106 9.44 -7.04 -0.17
N GLY A 107 8.99 -7.36 -1.38
CA GLY A 107 9.11 -8.66 -2.03
C GLY A 107 10.51 -8.91 -2.58
N THR A 108 10.82 -10.19 -2.85
CA THR A 108 12.07 -10.61 -3.49
C THR A 108 12.17 -10.16 -4.94
N ASP A 109 11.05 -9.85 -5.57
CA ASP A 109 10.89 -9.31 -6.93
C ASP A 109 10.91 -7.78 -6.96
N SER A 110 11.32 -7.13 -5.86
CA SER A 110 11.31 -5.68 -5.68
C SER A 110 9.92 -5.03 -5.73
N THR A 111 8.84 -5.81 -5.63
CA THR A 111 7.51 -5.23 -5.39
C THR A 111 7.39 -4.75 -3.95
N THR A 112 6.76 -3.60 -3.73
CA THR A 112 6.49 -3.07 -2.39
C THR A 112 5.00 -2.89 -2.17
N VAL A 113 4.49 -3.42 -1.06
CA VAL A 113 3.10 -3.23 -0.63
C VAL A 113 3.07 -2.45 0.67
N TYR A 114 2.17 -1.47 0.77
CA TYR A 114 2.06 -0.58 1.91
C TYR A 114 0.80 -0.89 2.71
N TYR A 115 0.96 -1.24 3.98
CA TYR A 115 -0.13 -1.48 4.91
C TYR A 115 -0.09 -0.47 6.04
N GLN A 116 -1.15 0.30 6.21
CA GLN A 116 -1.30 1.18 7.36
C GLN A 116 -1.70 0.34 8.58
N ILE A 117 -0.98 0.54 9.68
CA ILE A 117 -1.26 -0.06 10.98
C ILE A 117 -1.48 1.04 12.02
N GLU A 118 -2.40 0.79 12.95
CA GLU A 118 -2.80 1.73 13.98
C GLU A 118 -2.87 1.03 15.34
N GLU A 119 -2.65 1.78 16.42
CA GLU A 119 -2.82 1.25 17.77
C GLU A 119 -4.30 1.29 18.15
N GLY A 120 -4.88 0.12 18.38
CA GLY A 120 -6.26 -0.02 18.85
C GLY A 120 -7.17 -0.76 17.87
N LEU A 121 -8.46 -0.69 18.16
CA LEU A 121 -9.52 -1.24 17.32
C LEU A 121 -10.14 -0.11 16.53
N VAL A 122 -10.00 -0.17 15.21
CA VAL A 122 -10.72 0.70 14.28
C VAL A 122 -12.05 0.04 13.98
N GLU A 123 -13.16 0.77 14.18
CA GLU A 123 -14.46 0.29 13.74
C GLU A 123 -14.43 0.13 12.20
N PRO A 124 -14.85 -1.02 11.67
CA PRO A 124 -14.85 -1.22 10.23
C PRO A 124 -15.76 -0.18 9.59
N ASP A 125 -15.19 0.68 8.75
CA ASP A 125 -15.90 1.76 8.09
C ASP A 125 -17.06 1.20 7.26
N GLY A 126 -18.29 1.32 7.78
CA GLY A 126 -19.49 0.77 7.15
C GLY A 126 -19.78 1.35 5.76
N ASN A 127 -19.07 2.40 5.35
CA ASN A 127 -19.18 3.04 4.04
C ASN A 127 -18.30 2.40 2.95
N LEU A 128 -17.16 1.79 3.27
CA LEU A 128 -16.30 1.15 2.25
C LEU A 128 -17.03 -0.01 1.55
N ALA A 129 -17.76 -0.82 2.32
CA ALA A 129 -18.58 -1.91 1.77
C ALA A 129 -19.84 -1.42 1.02
N LYS A 130 -20.42 -0.28 1.43
CA LYS A 130 -21.62 0.29 0.79
C LYS A 130 -21.31 0.97 -0.53
N ASN A 131 -20.22 1.73 -0.61
CA ASN A 131 -19.80 2.41 -1.84
C ASN A 131 -19.47 1.41 -2.95
N HIS A 132 -18.76 0.32 -2.60
CA HIS A 132 -18.43 -0.74 -3.55
C HIS A 132 -19.66 -1.49 -4.08
N LYS A 133 -20.73 -1.57 -3.27
CA LYS A 133 -22.03 -2.12 -3.67
C LYS A 133 -22.80 -1.14 -4.54
N LEU A 134 -22.79 0.15 -4.19
CA LEU A 134 -23.44 1.21 -4.94
C LEU A 134 -22.87 1.35 -6.36
N ASP A 135 -21.54 1.30 -6.50
CA ASP A 135 -20.88 1.38 -7.82
C ASP A 135 -21.20 0.17 -8.70
N LYS A 136 -21.22 -1.04 -8.12
CA LYS A 136 -21.67 -2.24 -8.84
C LYS A 136 -23.14 -2.13 -9.25
N GLN A 137 -23.98 -1.57 -8.39
CA GLN A 137 -25.41 -1.41 -8.67
C GLN A 137 -25.64 -0.38 -9.79
N LEU A 138 -24.94 0.75 -9.78
CA LEU A 138 -24.98 1.76 -10.84
C LEU A 138 -24.39 1.28 -12.18
N GLN A 139 -23.45 0.34 -12.15
CA GLN A 139 -22.95 -0.30 -13.38
C GLN A 139 -23.97 -1.28 -13.95
N LEU A 140 -24.57 -2.11 -13.10
CA LEU A 140 -25.63 -3.05 -13.50
C LEU A 140 -26.85 -2.30 -14.05
N ASP A 141 -27.29 -1.22 -13.41
CA ASP A 141 -28.42 -0.40 -13.87
C ASP A 141 -28.13 0.23 -15.25
N ARG A 142 -26.88 0.65 -15.50
CA ARG A 142 -26.47 1.17 -16.81
C ARG A 142 -26.41 0.09 -17.89
N GLU A 143 -25.96 -1.12 -17.56
CA GLU A 143 -25.97 -2.24 -18.50
C GLU A 143 -27.40 -2.69 -18.82
N LEU A 144 -28.28 -2.73 -17.83
CA LEU A 144 -29.70 -3.04 -18.03
C LEU A 144 -30.39 -2.03 -18.93
N GLU A 145 -30.17 -0.73 -18.72
CA GLU A 145 -30.78 0.30 -19.58
C GLU A 145 -30.26 0.23 -21.02
N LYS A 146 -28.96 -0.05 -21.20
CA LYS A 146 -28.35 -0.18 -22.52
C LYS A 146 -28.87 -1.38 -23.31
N HIS A 147 -29.28 -2.44 -22.62
CA HIS A 147 -29.77 -3.68 -23.22
C HIS A 147 -31.28 -3.86 -23.10
N ARG A 148 -32.00 -2.81 -22.69
CA ARG A 148 -33.43 -2.84 -22.42
C ARG A 148 -34.27 -3.38 -23.59
N GLU A 149 -34.02 -2.89 -24.79
CA GLU A 149 -34.77 -3.28 -26.00
C GLU A 149 -34.60 -4.78 -26.32
N ILE A 150 -33.39 -5.31 -26.16
CA ILE A 150 -33.07 -6.74 -26.35
C ILE A 150 -33.80 -7.60 -25.31
N ILE A 151 -33.93 -7.09 -24.08
CA ILE A 151 -34.61 -7.78 -22.98
C ILE A 151 -36.12 -7.77 -23.21
N GLU A 152 -36.69 -6.65 -23.66
CA GLU A 152 -38.11 -6.52 -23.99
C GLU A 152 -38.49 -7.45 -25.16
N ASP A 153 -37.71 -7.46 -26.25
CA ASP A 153 -37.93 -8.32 -27.41
C ASP A 153 -37.81 -9.82 -27.05
N ALA A 154 -36.81 -10.18 -26.24
CA ALA A 154 -36.65 -11.57 -25.79
C ALA A 154 -37.80 -12.04 -24.90
N ALA A 155 -38.33 -11.16 -24.05
CA ALA A 155 -39.50 -11.44 -23.21
C ALA A 155 -40.77 -11.62 -24.06
N LEU A 156 -40.96 -10.79 -25.08
CA LEU A 156 -42.06 -10.90 -26.05
C LEU A 156 -42.01 -12.19 -26.88
N MET A 157 -40.80 -12.67 -27.20
CA MET A 157 -40.60 -13.89 -27.97
C MET A 157 -40.58 -15.18 -27.11
N GLU A 158 -40.72 -15.09 -25.79
CA GLU A 158 -40.52 -16.20 -24.83
C GLU A 158 -39.13 -16.88 -24.96
N ILE A 159 -38.13 -16.14 -25.44
CA ILE A 159 -36.76 -16.64 -25.62
C ILE A 159 -35.92 -16.17 -24.43
N LYS A 160 -35.07 -17.07 -23.91
CA LYS A 160 -34.14 -16.72 -22.85
C LYS A 160 -33.14 -15.67 -23.36
N ALA A 161 -33.25 -14.44 -22.86
CA ALA A 161 -32.35 -13.35 -23.22
C ALA A 161 -30.90 -13.73 -22.87
N ASN A 162 -30.03 -13.82 -23.88
CA ASN A 162 -28.60 -14.04 -23.68
C ASN A 162 -27.90 -12.69 -23.88
N ILE A 163 -27.76 -11.91 -22.80
CA ILE A 163 -27.03 -10.65 -22.85
C ILE A 163 -25.58 -11.02 -23.16
N PRO A 164 -24.99 -10.53 -24.28
CA PRO A 164 -23.62 -10.87 -24.63
C PRO A 164 -22.70 -10.28 -23.56
N ALA A 165 -22.20 -11.12 -22.66
CA ALA A 165 -21.09 -10.77 -21.80
C ALA A 165 -19.94 -10.36 -22.71
N LYS A 166 -19.53 -9.10 -22.65
CA LYS A 166 -18.52 -8.54 -23.54
C LYS A 166 -17.27 -9.44 -23.50
N ALA A 167 -17.01 -10.10 -24.63
CA ALA A 167 -15.78 -10.83 -24.86
C ALA A 167 -14.62 -9.87 -24.67
N THR A 168 -13.68 -10.25 -23.80
CA THR A 168 -12.37 -9.62 -23.69
C THR A 168 -11.67 -9.71 -25.04
N THR A 169 -11.71 -8.64 -25.84
CA THR A 169 -10.80 -8.48 -26.97
C THR A 169 -10.37 -7.03 -27.13
N SER A 170 -9.06 -6.88 -27.06
CA SER A 170 -8.17 -5.75 -27.21
C SER A 170 -8.48 -4.83 -28.39
N SER A 171 -8.68 -3.54 -28.09
CA SER A 171 -8.08 -2.35 -28.75
C SER A 171 -9.04 -1.15 -28.65
N ASP A 172 -8.81 -0.27 -27.69
CA ASP A 172 -8.51 1.14 -27.96
C ASP A 172 -8.13 1.86 -26.66
N ILE A 173 -7.05 2.63 -26.77
CA ILE A 173 -6.28 3.27 -25.72
C ILE A 173 -6.82 4.70 -25.55
N ILE A 174 -6.94 5.16 -24.30
CA ILE A 174 -6.42 6.45 -23.77
C ILE A 174 -7.35 7.08 -22.70
N MET A 175 -6.70 7.34 -21.55
CA MET A 175 -7.04 8.22 -20.42
C MET A 175 -8.14 7.77 -19.44
N SER A 176 -7.70 7.06 -18.41
CA SER A 176 -8.26 7.21 -17.06
C SER A 176 -7.12 7.20 -16.06
N ASP A 177 -7.13 8.20 -15.21
CA ASP A 177 -6.19 8.52 -14.16
C ASP A 177 -5.91 7.30 -13.26
N SER A 178 -4.66 6.85 -13.22
CA SER A 178 -4.19 5.82 -12.29
C SER A 178 -4.01 6.43 -10.91
N SER A 179 -5.12 6.77 -10.27
CA SER A 179 -5.16 7.05 -8.85
C SER A 179 -6.16 6.11 -8.19
N GLN A 180 -5.70 5.49 -7.10
CA GLN A 180 -6.47 4.72 -6.12
C GLN A 180 -6.76 3.25 -6.49
N GLN A 181 -5.75 2.41 -6.25
CA GLN A 181 -6.01 1.11 -5.65
C GLN A 181 -5.09 0.94 -4.43
N GLU A 182 -5.40 1.72 -3.39
CA GLU A 182 -4.99 1.40 -2.03
C GLU A 182 -5.87 0.21 -1.59
N CYS A 183 -5.36 -1.02 -1.77
CA CYS A 183 -5.90 -2.18 -1.08
C CYS A 183 -5.53 -2.05 0.40
N SER A 184 -6.31 -1.28 1.15
CA SER A 184 -6.30 -1.26 2.60
C SER A 184 -6.84 -2.61 3.12
N HIS A 185 -5.98 -3.62 3.17
CA HIS A 185 -6.20 -4.73 4.10
C HIS A 185 -5.63 -4.29 5.45
N SER A 186 -6.49 -3.84 6.34
CA SER A 186 -6.15 -3.65 7.75
C SER A 186 -6.00 -5.03 8.40
N MET A 187 -4.83 -5.31 8.97
CA MET A 187 -4.67 -6.41 9.91
C MET A 187 -4.91 -5.87 11.32
N ASN A 188 -6.00 -6.32 11.94
CA ASN A 188 -6.33 -5.97 13.31
C ASN A 188 -5.57 -6.87 14.28
N ILE A 189 -4.92 -6.24 15.26
CA ILE A 189 -4.16 -6.89 16.31
C ILE A 189 -4.99 -6.88 17.60
N LEU A 190 -5.35 -8.06 18.11
CA LEU A 190 -6.11 -8.19 19.34
C LEU A 190 -5.23 -8.00 20.58
N PRO A 191 -5.71 -7.32 21.64
CA PRO A 191 -5.05 -7.33 22.93
C PRO A 191 -5.24 -8.70 23.60
N GLY A 192 -4.13 -9.39 23.88
CA GLY A 192 -4.12 -10.66 24.61
C GLY A 192 -4.57 -10.49 26.06
N CYS A 193 -5.56 -11.28 26.46
CA CYS A 193 -5.99 -11.42 27.85
C CYS A 193 -4.88 -12.04 28.71
N SER A 194 -4.50 -11.34 29.78
CA SER A 194 -3.62 -11.84 30.85
C SER A 194 -4.32 -12.98 31.62
N GLY A 195 -3.95 -14.22 31.33
CA GLY A 195 -4.32 -15.39 32.11
C GLY A 195 -3.31 -15.61 33.26
N VAL A 196 -3.75 -15.32 34.48
CA VAL A 196 -3.06 -15.68 35.73
C VAL A 196 -3.15 -17.20 35.89
N PHE A 197 -2.01 -17.90 35.79
CA PHE A 197 -1.90 -19.30 36.20
C PHE A 197 -1.20 -19.38 37.56
N MET A 198 -1.94 -19.87 38.55
CA MET A 198 -1.42 -20.18 39.89
C MET A 198 -0.53 -21.44 39.86
N ASN A 199 0.58 -21.37 40.60
CA ASN A 199 1.39 -22.50 41.02
C ASN A 199 0.63 -23.40 42.02
N PRO A 200 1.03 -24.67 42.11
CA PRO A 200 1.37 -25.29 43.39
C PRO A 200 2.88 -25.29 43.63
#